data_AF-A0A920M7K6-F1
#
_entry.id   AF-A0A920M7K6-F1
#
_cell.length_a   1.000
_cell.length_b   1.000
_cell.length_c   1.000
_cell.angle_alpha   90.00
_cell.angle_beta   90.00
_cell.angle_gamma   90.00
#
_symmetry.space_group_name_H-M   'P 1'
#
loop_
_entity.id
_entity.type
_entity.pdbx_description
1 polymer ?
#
loop_
_entity_poly.entity_id
_entity_poly.type
_entity_poly.pdbx_seq_one_letter_code
_entity_poly.pdbx_strand_id
1 'polypeptide(L)'
;MTIKDAKKLGPDDFVWDFFCRSPEDSMTARVRAASAVGFSAVGIHLGAWVQLTKNPDRIDELEHALDECNMALANIETLRGWASPSSPSEKCLMQESMVWEITKRFQCRYVQVIGDYTGSIEEPCTRVWQPL
;
A
#
# COMPACT_ATOMS: atom_id res chain seq x y z
N MET A 1 7.13 -16.94 -11.04
CA MET A 1 6.75 -15.52 -11.06
C MET A 1 7.66 -14.78 -10.10
N THR A 2 8.28 -13.70 -10.54
CA THR A 2 9.15 -12.86 -9.70
C THR A 2 8.71 -11.40 -9.83
N ILE A 3 7.71 -11.02 -9.02
CA ILE A 3 7.27 -9.63 -8.88
C ILE A 3 8.47 -8.76 -8.51
N LYS A 4 8.58 -7.56 -9.12
CA LYS A 4 9.67 -6.62 -8.81
C LYS A 4 9.62 -6.26 -7.33
N ASP A 5 10.75 -6.41 -6.65
CA ASP A 5 10.89 -6.10 -5.22
C ASP A 5 10.89 -4.59 -5.02
N ALA A 6 9.90 -4.07 -4.30
CA ALA A 6 9.77 -2.64 -4.02
C ALA A 6 10.98 -2.06 -3.24
N LYS A 7 11.72 -2.90 -2.51
CA LYS A 7 12.94 -2.49 -1.78
C LYS A 7 14.10 -2.14 -2.72
N LYS A 8 14.03 -2.56 -4.00
CA LYS A 8 15.05 -2.27 -5.02
C LYS A 8 14.76 -1.00 -5.82
N LEU A 9 13.62 -0.33 -5.57
CA LEU A 9 13.31 0.95 -6.22
C LEU A 9 14.28 2.03 -5.72
N GLY A 10 14.83 2.77 -6.68
CA GLY A 10 15.73 3.90 -6.49
C GLY A 10 15.03 5.26 -6.68
N PRO A 11 15.79 6.36 -6.63
CA PRO A 11 15.25 7.72 -6.73
C PRO A 11 14.62 8.04 -8.10
N ASP A 12 14.99 7.30 -9.15
CA ASP A 12 14.47 7.50 -10.52
C ASP A 12 13.29 6.57 -10.86
N ASP A 13 12.88 5.69 -9.93
CA ASP A 13 11.75 4.78 -10.12
C ASP A 13 10.43 5.47 -9.70
N PHE A 14 9.61 5.87 -10.67
CA PHE A 14 8.31 6.48 -10.39
C PHE A 14 7.27 5.47 -9.88
N VAL A 15 6.50 5.89 -8.88
CA VAL A 15 5.39 5.12 -8.29
C VAL A 15 4.06 5.81 -8.62
N TRP A 16 3.10 5.04 -9.13
CA TRP A 16 1.76 5.53 -9.44
C TRP A 16 0.82 5.21 -8.27
N ASP A 17 0.59 6.19 -7.39
CA ASP A 17 -0.28 6.03 -6.23
C ASP A 17 -1.73 5.71 -6.61
N PHE A 18 -2.45 5.05 -5.70
CA PHE A 18 -3.79 4.52 -5.98
C PHE A 18 -4.77 5.64 -6.40
N PHE A 19 -4.73 6.81 -5.75
CA PHE A 19 -5.70 7.87 -6.01
C PHE A 19 -5.43 8.71 -7.27
N CYS A 20 -4.35 8.45 -8.00
CA CYS A 20 -4.13 9.09 -9.30
C CYS A 20 -5.04 8.55 -10.41
N ARG A 21 -5.88 7.54 -10.13
CA ARG A 21 -6.92 7.01 -11.02
C ARG A 21 -8.20 6.67 -10.25
N SER A 22 -9.32 6.58 -10.98
CA SER A 22 -10.65 6.32 -10.44
C SER A 22 -10.71 5.02 -9.61
N PRO A 23 -11.23 5.02 -8.36
CA PRO A 23 -11.29 3.83 -7.50
C PRO A 23 -11.98 2.59 -8.10
N GLU A 24 -12.78 2.78 -9.14
CA GLU A 24 -13.48 1.74 -9.89
C GLU A 24 -12.56 0.92 -10.79
N ASP A 25 -11.39 1.46 -11.16
CA ASP A 25 -10.38 0.73 -11.94
C ASP A 25 -9.84 -0.45 -11.14
N SER A 26 -9.82 -1.64 -11.77
CA SER A 26 -9.20 -2.82 -11.19
C SER A 26 -7.70 -2.63 -10.98
N MET A 27 -7.11 -3.34 -10.01
CA MET A 27 -5.67 -3.29 -9.78
C MET A 27 -4.88 -3.76 -11.00
N THR A 28 -5.35 -4.78 -11.71
CA THR A 28 -4.78 -5.26 -12.98
C THR A 28 -4.74 -4.15 -14.04
N ALA A 29 -5.83 -3.40 -14.20
CA ALA A 29 -5.90 -2.29 -15.15
C ALA A 29 -4.92 -1.16 -14.77
N ARG A 30 -4.78 -0.89 -13.47
CA ARG A 30 -3.84 0.12 -12.94
C ARG A 30 -2.39 -0.26 -13.22
N VAL A 31 -2.00 -1.50 -12.96
CA VAL A 31 -0.65 -2.01 -13.25
C VAL A 31 -0.34 -1.86 -14.74
N ARG A 32 -1.23 -2.33 -15.61
CA ARG A 32 -1.02 -2.25 -17.07
C ARG A 32 -0.92 -0.80 -17.56
N ALA A 33 -1.79 0.08 -17.06
CA ALA A 33 -1.75 1.50 -17.41
C ALA A 33 -0.46 2.17 -16.96
N ALA A 34 0.03 1.84 -15.76
CA ALA A 34 1.26 2.40 -15.21
C ALA A 34 2.50 1.92 -15.95
N SER A 35 2.57 0.62 -16.27
CA SER A 35 3.62 0.04 -17.10
C SER A 35 3.68 0.71 -18.49
N ALA A 36 2.52 0.94 -19.12
CA ALA A 36 2.43 1.51 -20.46
C ALA A 36 3.04 2.93 -20.60
N VAL A 37 3.19 3.66 -19.49
CA VAL A 37 3.80 5.00 -19.47
C VAL A 37 5.13 5.04 -18.70
N GLY A 38 5.71 3.88 -18.39
CA GLY A 38 7.07 3.76 -17.84
C GLY A 38 7.19 3.89 -16.33
N PHE A 39 6.10 3.76 -15.57
CA PHE A 39 6.19 3.69 -14.11
C PHE A 39 6.76 2.35 -13.66
N SER A 40 7.38 2.36 -12.49
CA SER A 40 8.09 1.21 -11.93
C SER A 40 7.32 0.50 -10.83
N ALA A 41 6.31 1.16 -10.26
CA ALA A 41 5.46 0.59 -9.23
C ALA A 41 4.08 1.25 -9.19
N VAL A 42 3.15 0.61 -8.49
CA VAL A 42 1.84 1.16 -8.15
C VAL A 42 1.60 1.13 -6.64
N GLY A 43 0.68 1.96 -6.17
CA GLY A 43 0.12 1.91 -4.83
C GLY A 43 -1.20 1.15 -4.75
N ILE A 44 -1.58 0.68 -3.56
CA ILE A 44 -2.86 0.03 -3.29
C ILE A 44 -3.59 0.65 -2.13
N HIS A 45 -4.89 0.93 -2.31
CA HIS A 45 -5.75 1.32 -1.21
C HIS A 45 -6.21 0.09 -0.38
N LEU A 46 -6.22 0.14 0.95
CA LEU A 46 -6.68 -0.89 1.87
C LEU A 46 -8.14 -1.26 1.61
N GLY A 47 -8.96 -0.28 1.22
CA GLY A 47 -10.33 -0.56 0.78
C GLY A 47 -10.39 -1.38 -0.51
N ALA A 48 -9.43 -1.20 -1.43
CA ALA A 48 -9.31 -2.03 -2.63
C ALA A 48 -8.80 -3.44 -2.28
N TRP A 49 -7.84 -3.55 -1.36
CA TRP A 49 -7.40 -4.84 -0.82
C TRP A 49 -8.56 -5.64 -0.23
N VAL A 50 -9.42 -5.00 0.58
CA VAL A 50 -10.65 -5.63 1.11
C VAL A 50 -11.59 -6.16 0.02
N GLN A 51 -11.64 -5.53 -1.16
CA GLN A 51 -12.43 -6.07 -2.27
C GLN A 51 -11.74 -7.23 -2.98
N LEU A 52 -10.41 -7.21 -3.07
CA LEU A 52 -9.63 -8.32 -3.62
C LEU A 52 -9.74 -9.57 -2.76
N THR A 53 -9.69 -9.45 -1.44
CA THR A 53 -9.77 -10.62 -0.52
C THR A 53 -11.12 -11.33 -0.55
N LYS A 54 -12.19 -10.68 -1.07
CA LYS A 54 -13.48 -11.34 -1.32
C LYS A 54 -13.45 -12.30 -2.51
N ASN A 55 -12.46 -12.17 -3.40
CA ASN A 55 -12.29 -13.04 -4.56
C ASN A 55 -10.79 -13.31 -4.79
N PRO A 56 -10.26 -14.43 -4.26
CA PRO A 56 -8.84 -14.79 -4.36
C PRO A 56 -8.28 -14.80 -5.78
N ASP A 57 -9.09 -15.17 -6.79
CA ASP A 57 -8.65 -15.17 -8.20
C ASP A 57 -8.17 -13.78 -8.66
N ARG A 58 -8.74 -12.71 -8.11
CA ARG A 58 -8.33 -11.33 -8.42
C ARG A 58 -6.98 -10.96 -7.81
N ILE A 59 -6.57 -11.63 -6.73
CA ILE A 59 -5.24 -11.46 -6.16
C ILE A 59 -4.21 -12.13 -7.08
N ASP A 60 -4.53 -13.34 -7.56
CA ASP A 60 -3.66 -14.06 -8.50
C ASP A 60 -3.54 -13.30 -9.84
N GLU A 61 -4.63 -12.70 -10.34
CA GLU A 61 -4.60 -11.81 -11.50
C GLU A 61 -3.71 -10.58 -11.28
N LEU A 62 -3.74 -9.97 -10.09
CA LEU A 62 -2.88 -8.85 -9.73
C LEU A 62 -1.41 -9.26 -9.71
N GLU A 63 -1.09 -10.39 -9.05
CA GLU A 63 0.26 -10.92 -9.00
C GLU A 63 0.81 -11.21 -10.39
N HIS A 64 -0.01 -11.83 -11.23
CA HIS A 64 0.35 -12.10 -12.61
C HIS A 64 0.62 -10.82 -13.39
N ALA A 65 -0.23 -9.80 -13.27
CA ALA A 65 -0.01 -8.53 -13.95
C ALA A 65 1.26 -7.80 -13.48
N LEU A 66 1.56 -7.84 -12.17
CA LEU A 66 2.79 -7.26 -11.62
C LEU A 66 4.04 -7.99 -12.16
N ASP A 67 4.00 -9.32 -12.26
CA ASP A 67 5.07 -10.13 -12.83
C ASP A 67 5.24 -9.83 -14.34
N GLU A 68 4.16 -9.92 -15.12
CA GLU A 68 4.15 -9.66 -16.57
C GLU A 68 4.69 -8.26 -16.92
N CYS A 69 4.31 -7.25 -16.12
CA CYS A 69 4.71 -5.86 -16.36
C CYS A 69 6.04 -5.50 -15.69
N ASN A 70 6.69 -6.43 -14.98
CA ASN A 70 7.88 -6.19 -14.16
C ASN A 70 7.70 -4.98 -13.21
N MET A 71 6.55 -4.89 -12.55
CA MET A 71 6.17 -3.80 -11.67
C MET A 71 6.15 -4.23 -10.21
N ALA A 72 6.46 -3.30 -9.32
CA ALA A 72 6.33 -3.50 -7.88
C ALA A 72 4.98 -2.98 -7.36
N LEU A 73 4.52 -3.55 -6.26
CA LEU A 73 3.54 -2.91 -5.38
C LEU A 73 4.32 -2.21 -4.27
N ALA A 74 4.36 -0.87 -4.27
CA ALA A 74 5.29 -0.12 -3.40
C ALA A 74 4.63 0.51 -2.18
N ASN A 75 3.44 1.11 -2.40
CA ASN A 75 2.76 1.94 -1.41
C ASN A 75 1.44 1.28 -0.96
N ILE A 76 1.19 1.30 0.35
CA ILE A 76 -0.08 0.90 0.95
C ILE A 76 -0.79 2.16 1.46
N GLU A 77 -2.01 2.39 1.00
CA GLU A 77 -2.78 3.62 1.22
C GLU A 77 -4.16 3.24 1.79
N THR A 78 -4.84 3.91 2.70
CA THR A 78 -4.30 4.69 3.79
C THR A 78 -4.75 4.05 5.10
N LEU A 79 -3.82 3.84 6.02
CA LEU A 79 -4.11 3.45 7.39
C LEU A 79 -4.68 4.65 8.16
N ARG A 80 -5.77 4.46 8.91
CA ARG A 80 -6.43 5.53 9.66
C ARG A 80 -6.56 5.20 11.14
N GLY A 81 -6.50 6.24 11.99
CA GLY A 81 -6.67 6.11 13.43
C GLY A 81 -5.43 5.63 14.19
N TRP A 82 -4.30 5.44 13.50
CA TRP A 82 -3.03 5.03 14.11
C TRP A 82 -2.47 6.08 15.08
N ALA A 83 -2.61 7.36 14.75
CA ALA A 83 -2.17 8.47 15.57
C ALA A 83 -3.24 8.99 16.55
N SER A 84 -4.30 8.21 16.82
CA SER A 84 -5.32 8.59 17.81
C SER A 84 -4.64 8.85 19.17
N PRO A 85 -5.04 9.89 19.92
CA PRO A 85 -4.46 10.20 21.23
C PRO A 85 -4.81 9.12 22.26
N SER A 86 -5.95 8.46 22.07
CA SER A 86 -6.38 7.25 22.77
C SER A 86 -5.57 6.02 22.32
N SER A 87 -6.00 4.83 22.75
CA SER A 87 -5.58 3.58 22.11
C SER A 87 -6.07 3.50 20.64
N PRO A 88 -5.39 2.72 19.77
CA PRO A 88 -5.87 2.43 18.43
C PRO A 88 -7.22 1.69 18.51
N SER A 89 -8.15 2.04 17.63
CA SER A 89 -9.44 1.34 17.53
C SER A 89 -9.28 -0.05 16.93
N GLU A 90 -10.25 -0.95 17.15
CA GLU A 90 -10.28 -2.27 16.50
C GLU A 90 -10.18 -2.17 14.98
N LYS A 91 -10.83 -1.15 14.39
CA LYS A 91 -10.75 -0.87 12.95
C LYS A 91 -9.32 -0.52 12.52
N CYS A 92 -8.58 0.25 13.32
CA CYS A 92 -7.18 0.57 13.06
C CYS A 92 -6.31 -0.70 13.11
N LEU A 93 -6.48 -1.55 14.14
CA LEU A 93 -5.72 -2.79 14.29
C LEU A 93 -6.02 -3.79 13.15
N MET A 94 -7.27 -3.86 12.69
CA MET A 94 -7.65 -4.65 11.52
C MET A 94 -6.98 -4.12 10.24
N GLN A 95 -6.94 -2.79 10.06
CA GLN A 95 -6.24 -2.17 8.93
C GLN A 95 -4.74 -2.41 8.97
N GLU A 96 -4.12 -2.31 10.14
CA GLU A 96 -2.71 -2.60 10.35
C GLU A 96 -2.38 -4.07 10.03
N SER A 97 -3.24 -5.01 10.42
CA SER A 97 -3.07 -6.43 10.06
C SER A 97 -3.04 -6.64 8.54
N MET A 98 -3.88 -5.92 7.80
CA MET A 98 -3.84 -5.94 6.32
C MET A 98 -2.56 -5.34 5.75
N VAL A 99 -2.03 -4.26 6.36
CA VAL A 99 -0.73 -3.68 5.96
C VAL A 99 0.37 -4.73 6.04
N TRP A 100 0.42 -5.49 7.14
CA TRP A 100 1.42 -6.55 7.33
C TRP A 100 1.24 -7.72 6.35
N GLU A 101 0.00 -8.10 6.06
CA GLU A 101 -0.33 -9.10 5.04
C GLU A 101 0.21 -8.69 3.66
N ILE A 102 -0.16 -7.49 3.20
CA ILE A 102 0.27 -6.95 1.89
C ILE A 102 1.80 -6.84 1.85
N THR A 103 2.42 -6.31 2.91
CA THR A 103 3.87 -6.17 3.03
C THR A 103 4.59 -7.51 2.90
N LYS A 104 4.10 -8.55 3.59
CA LYS A 104 4.68 -9.90 3.51
C LYS A 104 4.56 -10.47 2.10
N ARG A 105 3.43 -10.24 1.43
CA ARG A 105 3.15 -10.78 0.09
C ARG A 105 3.95 -10.09 -1.01
N PHE A 106 4.00 -8.76 -1.00
CA PHE A 106 4.56 -7.97 -2.10
C PHE A 106 5.85 -7.22 -1.78
N GLN A 107 6.39 -7.36 -0.57
CA GLN A 107 7.59 -6.66 -0.11
C GLN A 107 7.47 -5.13 -0.13
N CYS A 108 6.23 -4.60 0.01
CA CYS A 108 5.98 -3.15 0.08
C CYS A 108 6.84 -2.47 1.16
N ARG A 109 7.23 -1.22 0.90
CA ARG A 109 8.14 -0.49 1.79
C ARG A 109 7.46 0.59 2.61
N TYR A 110 6.37 1.14 2.10
CA TYR A 110 5.74 2.32 2.69
C TYR A 110 4.26 2.09 2.93
N VAL A 111 3.81 2.55 4.10
CA VAL A 111 2.39 2.72 4.42
C VAL A 111 2.12 4.20 4.61
N GLN A 112 1.14 4.71 3.89
CA GLN A 112 0.62 6.05 4.11
C GLN A 112 -0.39 6.00 5.26
N VAL A 113 -0.19 6.87 6.24
CA VAL A 113 -1.06 7.00 7.41
C VAL A 113 -1.72 8.37 7.35
N ILE A 114 -3.04 8.43 7.53
CA ILE A 114 -3.79 9.69 7.61
C ILE A 114 -4.76 9.67 8.78
N GLY A 115 -4.89 10.80 9.47
CA GLY A 115 -5.81 10.96 10.57
C GLY A 115 -5.59 12.28 11.29
N ASP A 116 -6.58 12.66 12.09
CA ASP A 116 -6.50 13.87 12.91
C ASP A 116 -5.42 13.67 13.97
N TYR A 117 -4.34 14.43 13.85
CA TYR A 117 -3.35 14.51 14.91
C TYR A 117 -3.85 15.51 15.94
N THR A 118 -4.17 15.01 17.13
CA THR A 118 -4.71 15.82 18.24
C THR A 118 -3.68 16.01 19.37
N GLY A 119 -2.45 15.53 19.16
CA GLY A 119 -1.31 15.82 20.03
C GLY A 119 -0.64 17.16 19.71
N SER A 120 0.38 17.52 20.48
CA SER A 120 1.20 18.72 20.20
C SER A 120 2.28 18.41 19.15
N ILE A 121 2.74 19.39 18.37
CA ILE A 121 3.77 19.19 17.32
C ILE A 121 5.10 18.57 17.85
N GLU A 122 5.32 18.60 19.17
CA GLU A 122 6.51 18.05 19.85
C GLU A 122 6.42 16.53 20.10
N GLU A 123 5.21 15.96 20.14
CA GLU A 123 4.93 14.55 20.47
C GLU A 123 5.12 13.51 19.33
N PRO A 124 5.04 13.81 18.01
CA PRO A 124 5.18 12.80 16.97
C PRO A 124 6.57 12.15 16.96
N CYS A 125 7.61 12.89 17.33
CA CYS A 125 8.99 12.40 17.29
C CYS A 125 9.30 11.29 18.30
N THR A 126 8.48 11.11 19.35
CA THR A 126 8.74 10.14 20.42
C THR A 126 8.04 8.79 20.22
N ARG A 127 6.96 8.73 19.42
CA ARG A 127 6.22 7.47 19.16
C ARG A 127 6.72 6.65 17.97
N VAL A 128 7.53 7.24 17.09
CA VAL A 128 7.89 6.64 15.78
C VAL A 128 9.08 5.67 15.88
N TRP A 129 9.74 5.58 17.03
CA TRP A 129 10.85 4.66 17.28
C TRP A 129 10.64 3.88 18.58
N GLN A 130 9.93 2.76 18.50
CA GLN A 130 10.21 1.64 19.40
C GLN A 130 10.92 0.57 18.57
N PRO A 131 12.19 0.24 18.89
CA PRO A 131 12.87 -0.84 18.23
C PRO A 131 12.14 -2.16 18.55
N LEU A 132 11.80 -2.90 17.50
CA LEU A 132 11.43 -4.31 17.58
C LEU A 132 12.62 -5.14 18.10
#